data_AF-A0A6N1X651-F1
#
_entry.id   AF-A0A6N1X651-F1
#
_cell.length_a   1.000
_cell.length_b   1.000
_cell.length_c   1.000
_cell.angle_alpha   90.00
_cell.angle_beta   90.00
_cell.angle_gamma   90.00
#
_symmetry.space_group_name_H-M   'P 1'
#
loop_
_entity.id
_entity.type
_entity.pdbx_description
1 polymer ?
#
loop_
_entity_poly.entity_id
_entity_poly.type
_entity_poly.pdbx_seq_one_letter_code
_entity_poly.pdbx_strand_id
1 'polypeptide(L)'
;MEYSLRVSDRCVFKGGGTTGASQRTKHRCRIPRPHAHARGFTLVELLVALVAMALMALMGWRGLDSMMRSQQYTQAHTDAHAVMQTALAQWSADLDGLMALDNTQAIAWDGQALRMTRRNAVAPEAGALVVAWTRRTSQGSDQWLRWQSPPVRTRNEWNDAWNQAGLWARNPSAEQRTRETALFPLANWSIYFFRDGAWSNPQSSDASTSAASDAASAAAAAAAAAAASTTGTTTDATTTNTGTMAGTTAASGTAANAIPDGVRIVLELAPGSGLSGRLIRDWVNPLRQNMRS
;
A
#
# COMPACT_ATOMS: atom_id res chain seq x y z
N MET A 1 26.74 -17.02 -28.08
CA MET A 1 27.19 -17.92 -26.99
C MET A 1 26.99 -19.35 -27.45
N GLU A 2 27.95 -19.87 -28.20
CA GLU A 2 28.02 -21.30 -28.57
C GLU A 2 28.80 -22.04 -27.49
N TYR A 3 28.20 -23.08 -26.91
CA TYR A 3 28.88 -23.99 -25.99
C TYR A 3 29.27 -25.26 -26.76
N SER A 4 30.55 -25.37 -27.10
CA SER A 4 31.17 -26.56 -27.68
C SER A 4 31.66 -27.48 -26.55
N LEU A 5 31.07 -28.67 -26.43
CA LEU A 5 31.51 -29.72 -25.51
C LEU A 5 32.51 -30.65 -26.23
N ARG A 6 33.80 -30.54 -25.90
CA ARG A 6 34.83 -31.53 -26.27
C ARG A 6 34.83 -32.68 -25.27
N VAL A 7 34.59 -33.89 -25.75
CA VAL A 7 34.89 -35.15 -25.05
C VAL A 7 36.39 -35.44 -25.22
N SER A 8 37.10 -35.72 -24.12
CA SER A 8 38.51 -36.12 -24.11
C SER A 8 38.65 -37.50 -23.50
N ASP A 9 38.88 -38.51 -24.32
CA ASP A 9 39.38 -39.83 -23.87
C ASP A 9 40.88 -39.92 -24.16
N ARG A 10 41.68 -40.04 -23.09
CA ARG A 10 43.09 -40.40 -23.17
C ARG A 10 43.26 -41.88 -22.83
N CYS A 11 43.74 -42.67 -23.78
CA CYS A 11 44.40 -43.94 -23.49
C CYS A 11 45.92 -43.73 -23.49
N VAL A 12 46.56 -44.06 -22.36
CA VAL A 12 48.02 -44.10 -22.21
C VAL A 12 48.51 -45.51 -22.51
N PHE A 13 49.39 -45.65 -23.51
CA PHE A 13 50.11 -46.88 -23.82
C PHE A 13 51.54 -46.75 -23.27
N LYS A 14 51.98 -47.69 -22.41
CA LYS A 14 53.35 -47.74 -21.89
C LYS A 14 53.99 -49.07 -22.31
N GLY A 15 54.95 -48.98 -23.21
CA GLY A 15 55.82 -50.09 -23.61
C GLY A 15 57.07 -50.18 -22.73
N GLY A 16 57.62 -51.40 -22.62
CA GLY A 16 58.92 -51.68 -22.04
C GLY A 16 59.23 -53.16 -22.18
N GLY A 17 60.19 -53.50 -23.06
CA GLY A 17 60.51 -54.89 -23.43
C GLY A 17 61.39 -55.63 -22.42
N THR A 18 61.49 -56.95 -22.57
CA THR A 18 62.76 -57.67 -22.83
C THR A 18 62.52 -59.18 -23.00
N THR A 19 63.44 -59.74 -23.78
CA THR A 19 63.72 -61.10 -24.25
C THR A 19 63.40 -62.24 -23.27
N GLY A 20 62.76 -63.30 -23.78
CA GLY A 20 62.62 -64.58 -23.09
C GLY A 20 61.87 -65.60 -23.93
N ALA A 21 62.61 -66.48 -24.63
CA ALA A 21 62.03 -67.62 -25.33
C ALA A 21 61.56 -68.67 -24.32
N SER A 22 60.27 -69.01 -24.35
CA SER A 22 59.77 -70.28 -23.80
C SER A 22 58.42 -70.64 -24.42
N GLN A 23 58.37 -71.78 -25.07
CA GLN A 23 57.17 -72.41 -25.61
C GLN A 23 56.31 -72.93 -24.44
N ARG A 24 54.98 -72.69 -24.47
CA ARG A 24 53.94 -73.75 -24.43
C ARG A 24 52.52 -73.21 -24.18
N THR A 25 51.58 -73.93 -24.81
CA THR A 25 50.15 -74.11 -24.48
C THR A 25 49.19 -72.93 -24.63
N LYS A 26 48.52 -72.90 -25.79
CA LYS A 26 47.30 -72.12 -26.06
C LYS A 26 46.10 -72.78 -25.36
N HIS A 27 45.76 -72.33 -24.15
CA HIS A 27 44.43 -72.59 -23.58
C HIS A 27 43.41 -71.62 -24.18
N ARG A 28 42.60 -72.11 -25.13
CA ARG A 28 41.46 -71.38 -25.67
C ARG A 28 40.33 -71.37 -24.65
N CYS A 29 40.19 -70.27 -23.90
CA CYS A 29 38.96 -69.99 -23.16
C CYS A 29 37.88 -69.54 -24.17
N ARG A 30 36.82 -70.36 -24.32
CA ARG A 30 35.68 -70.08 -25.20
C ARG A 30 34.61 -69.37 -24.35
N ILE A 31 34.45 -68.06 -24.56
CA ILE A 31 33.36 -67.29 -23.95
C ILE A 31 32.04 -67.70 -24.65
N PRO A 32 31.00 -68.14 -23.92
CA PRO A 32 29.69 -68.37 -24.52
C PRO A 32 29.02 -67.03 -24.84
N ARG A 33 28.52 -66.90 -26.08
CA ARG A 33 27.63 -65.80 -26.50
C ARG A 33 26.20 -66.11 -26.02
N PRO A 34 25.48 -65.19 -25.36
CA PRO A 34 24.06 -65.41 -25.12
C PRO A 34 23.29 -65.36 -26.45
N HIS A 35 22.43 -66.37 -26.66
CA HIS A 35 21.46 -66.40 -27.74
C HIS A 35 20.33 -65.41 -27.43
N ALA A 36 20.19 -64.37 -28.25
CA ALA A 36 19.01 -63.53 -28.24
C ALA A 36 17.84 -64.33 -28.84
N HIS A 37 16.87 -64.72 -28.00
CA HIS A 37 15.62 -65.28 -28.47
C HIS A 37 14.73 -64.15 -29.01
N ALA A 38 14.56 -64.10 -30.33
CA ALA A 38 13.51 -63.31 -30.95
C ALA A 38 12.16 -64.00 -30.69
N ARG A 39 11.36 -63.45 -29.77
CA ARG A 39 9.95 -63.84 -29.59
C ARG A 39 9.08 -62.97 -30.50
N GLY A 40 8.22 -63.62 -31.28
CA GLY A 40 7.22 -62.96 -32.11
C GLY A 40 6.22 -62.19 -31.26
N PHE A 41 5.95 -60.96 -31.67
CA PHE A 41 5.15 -59.97 -30.97
C PHE A 41 3.66 -60.32 -31.05
N THR A 42 3.04 -60.71 -29.94
CA THR A 42 1.60 -60.98 -29.93
C THR A 42 0.83 -59.66 -29.87
N LEU A 43 -0.31 -59.57 -30.56
CA LEU A 43 -1.19 -58.38 -30.56
C LEU A 43 -1.58 -57.95 -29.14
N VAL A 44 -1.69 -58.91 -28.23
CA VAL A 44 -2.01 -58.69 -26.80
C VAL A 44 -0.88 -57.94 -26.09
N GLU A 45 0.38 -58.25 -26.35
CA GLU A 45 1.54 -57.61 -25.71
C GLU A 45 1.68 -56.14 -26.15
N LEU A 46 1.40 -55.87 -27.41
CA LEU A 46 1.25 -54.51 -27.93
C LEU A 46 0.16 -53.71 -27.21
N LEU A 47 -1.00 -54.34 -27.04
CA LEU A 47 -2.16 -53.69 -26.46
C LEU A 47 -1.93 -53.38 -24.98
N VAL A 48 -1.32 -54.31 -24.23
CA VAL A 48 -0.94 -54.09 -22.82
C VAL A 48 0.16 -53.03 -22.71
N ALA A 49 1.19 -53.07 -23.56
CA ALA A 49 2.23 -52.05 -23.55
C ALA A 49 1.67 -50.65 -23.84
N LEU A 50 0.73 -50.54 -24.80
CA LEU A 50 0.07 -49.28 -25.13
C LEU A 50 -0.83 -48.79 -24.00
N VAL A 51 -1.58 -49.67 -23.34
CA VAL A 51 -2.39 -49.32 -22.16
C VAL A 51 -1.51 -48.89 -20.98
N ALA A 52 -0.42 -49.60 -20.71
CA ALA A 52 0.52 -49.24 -19.64
C ALA A 52 1.20 -47.88 -19.92
N MET A 53 1.66 -47.64 -21.15
CA MET A 53 2.21 -46.34 -21.55
C MET A 53 1.17 -45.23 -21.47
N ALA A 54 -0.09 -45.49 -21.86
CA ALA A 54 -1.18 -44.53 -21.77
C ALA A 54 -1.49 -44.15 -20.31
N LEU A 55 -1.51 -45.11 -19.38
CA LEU A 55 -1.74 -44.84 -17.96
C LEU A 55 -0.59 -44.03 -17.33
N MET A 56 0.66 -44.38 -17.64
CA MET A 56 1.83 -43.62 -17.18
C MET A 56 1.82 -42.18 -17.71
N ALA A 57 1.43 -41.97 -18.97
CA ALA A 57 1.30 -40.65 -19.56
C ALA A 57 0.19 -39.81 -18.89
N LEU A 58 -0.96 -40.42 -18.59
CA LEU A 58 -2.08 -39.75 -17.90
C LEU A 58 -1.75 -39.33 -16.46
N MET A 59 -0.98 -40.14 -15.73
CA MET A 59 -0.52 -39.78 -14.38
C MET A 59 0.57 -38.71 -14.41
N GLY A 60 1.43 -38.70 -15.43
CA GLY A 60 2.46 -37.67 -15.63
C GLY A 60 1.91 -36.26 -15.84
N TRP A 61 0.82 -36.12 -16.61
CA TRP A 61 0.19 -34.82 -16.87
C TRP A 61 -0.46 -34.21 -15.62
N ARG A 62 -1.08 -35.04 -14.77
CA ARG A 62 -1.76 -34.56 -13.55
C ARG A 62 -0.80 -34.07 -12.46
N GLY A 63 0.44 -34.56 -12.44
CA GLY A 63 1.48 -34.06 -11.53
C GLY A 63 1.94 -32.64 -11.88
N LEU A 64 2.09 -32.33 -13.17
CA LEU A 64 2.49 -31.01 -13.66
C LEU A 64 1.43 -29.94 -13.37
N ASP A 65 0.14 -30.27 -13.53
CA ASP A 65 -0.98 -29.38 -13.21
C ASP A 65 -1.03 -29.02 -11.71
N SER A 66 -0.65 -29.94 -10.83
CA SER A 66 -0.64 -29.72 -9.38
C SER A 66 0.46 -28.75 -8.92
N MET A 67 1.66 -28.82 -9.53
CA MET A 67 2.79 -27.93 -9.25
C MET A 67 2.49 -26.50 -9.72
N MET A 68 1.92 -26.36 -10.92
CA MET A 68 1.56 -25.06 -11.49
C MET A 68 0.57 -24.31 -10.59
N ARG A 69 -0.41 -25.02 -10.02
CA ARG A 69 -1.38 -24.45 -9.07
C ARG A 69 -0.73 -24.03 -7.75
N SER A 70 0.21 -24.82 -7.23
CA SER A 70 0.95 -24.47 -6.00
C SER A 70 1.84 -23.23 -6.19
N GLN A 71 2.44 -23.08 -7.37
CA GLN A 71 3.22 -21.89 -7.71
C GLN A 71 2.35 -20.66 -7.85
N GLN A 72 1.19 -20.78 -8.51
CA GLN A 72 0.22 -19.68 -8.63
C GLN A 72 -0.26 -19.19 -7.27
N TYR A 73 -0.53 -20.10 -6.32
CA TYR A 73 -0.92 -19.71 -4.96
C TYR A 73 0.20 -18.92 -4.27
N THR A 74 1.45 -19.42 -4.33
CA THR A 74 2.60 -18.76 -3.70
C THR A 74 2.89 -17.39 -4.32
N GLN A 75 2.76 -17.26 -5.65
CA GLN A 75 2.91 -16.00 -6.37
C GLN A 75 1.85 -14.99 -5.94
N ALA A 76 0.57 -15.39 -5.91
CA ALA A 76 -0.53 -14.53 -5.49
C ALA A 76 -0.35 -13.98 -4.07
N HIS A 77 0.20 -14.78 -3.13
CA HIS A 77 0.51 -14.30 -1.77
C HIS A 77 1.62 -13.26 -1.77
N THR A 78 2.67 -13.49 -2.55
CA THR A 78 3.79 -12.56 -2.66
C THR A 78 3.33 -11.23 -3.27
N ASP A 79 2.51 -11.29 -4.31
CA ASP A 79 1.92 -10.11 -4.96
C ASP A 79 1.00 -9.35 -4.00
N ALA A 80 0.15 -10.06 -3.24
CA ALA A 80 -0.72 -9.45 -2.24
C ALA A 80 0.07 -8.68 -1.18
N HIS A 81 1.19 -9.24 -0.70
CA HIS A 81 2.09 -8.55 0.22
C HIS A 81 2.70 -7.31 -0.41
N ALA A 82 3.18 -7.38 -1.65
CA ALA A 82 3.77 -6.24 -2.36
C ALA A 82 2.76 -5.10 -2.56
N VAL A 83 1.52 -5.43 -2.93
CA VAL A 83 0.41 -4.45 -3.06
C VAL A 83 0.10 -3.81 -1.71
N MET A 84 0.00 -4.58 -0.63
CA MET A 84 -0.24 -4.05 0.71
C MET A 84 0.88 -3.10 1.15
N GLN A 85 2.15 -3.48 0.97
CA GLN A 85 3.28 -2.62 1.31
C GLN A 85 3.29 -1.33 0.49
N THR A 86 2.97 -1.42 -0.80
CA THR A 86 2.86 -0.25 -1.69
C THR A 86 1.74 0.69 -1.25
N ALA A 87 0.58 0.14 -0.90
CA ALA A 87 -0.56 0.91 -0.42
C ALA A 87 -0.27 1.62 0.93
N LEU A 88 0.41 0.95 1.85
CA LEU A 88 0.83 1.55 3.13
C LEU A 88 1.92 2.62 2.95
N ALA A 89 2.83 2.42 2.00
CA ALA A 89 3.81 3.43 1.61
C ALA A 89 3.11 4.65 0.99
N GLN A 90 2.13 4.43 0.11
CA GLN A 90 1.31 5.49 -0.48
C GLN A 90 0.51 6.26 0.58
N TRP A 91 -0.09 5.56 1.55
CA TRP A 91 -0.78 6.19 2.68
C TRP A 91 0.17 7.05 3.52
N SER A 92 1.37 6.53 3.82
CA SER A 92 2.40 7.28 4.56
C SER A 92 2.85 8.52 3.76
N ALA A 93 3.04 8.39 2.44
CA ALA A 93 3.45 9.49 1.56
C ALA A 93 2.37 10.57 1.40
N ASP A 94 1.09 10.19 1.44
CA ASP A 94 -0.01 11.17 1.48
C ASP A 94 0.02 11.97 2.80
N LEU A 95 0.31 11.32 3.93
CA LEU A 95 0.46 11.97 5.24
C LEU A 95 1.74 12.84 5.33
N ASP A 96 2.88 12.34 4.84
CA ASP A 96 4.11 13.13 4.74
C ASP A 96 3.94 14.35 3.84
N GLY A 97 2.98 14.28 2.91
CA GLY A 97 2.59 15.36 2.03
C GLY A 97 1.64 16.38 2.64
N LEU A 98 1.14 16.18 3.86
CA LEU A 98 0.13 17.04 4.47
C LEU A 98 0.57 18.50 4.50
N MET A 99 -0.34 19.36 4.07
CA MET A 99 -0.17 20.80 4.18
C MET A 99 -1.50 21.49 4.47
N ALA A 100 -1.44 22.54 5.28
CA ALA A 100 -2.56 23.43 5.51
C ALA A 100 -2.56 24.54 4.45
N LEU A 101 -3.68 24.75 3.76
CA LEU A 101 -3.92 25.99 3.00
C LEU A 101 -4.65 26.97 3.92
N ASP A 102 -4.49 28.27 3.66
CA ASP A 102 -5.14 29.31 4.45
C ASP A 102 -6.66 29.11 4.53
N ASN A 103 -7.17 29.06 5.76
CA ASN A 103 -8.60 28.87 6.07
C ASN A 103 -9.21 27.57 5.51
N THR A 104 -8.41 26.51 5.38
CA THR A 104 -8.85 25.15 5.02
C THR A 104 -8.49 24.15 6.12
N GLN A 105 -9.02 22.93 6.02
CA GLN A 105 -8.64 21.84 6.91
C GLN A 105 -7.60 20.95 6.22
N ALA A 106 -6.47 20.71 6.89
CA ALA A 106 -5.42 19.85 6.34
C ALA A 106 -5.80 18.37 6.33
N ILE A 107 -6.52 17.90 7.36
CA ILE A 107 -6.95 16.49 7.49
C ILE A 107 -8.25 16.38 8.28
N ALA A 108 -9.17 15.55 7.81
CA ALA A 108 -10.44 15.26 8.48
C ALA A 108 -10.79 13.78 8.39
N TRP A 109 -11.35 13.25 9.47
CA TRP A 109 -11.95 11.93 9.56
C TRP A 109 -13.43 12.08 9.88
N ASP A 110 -14.31 11.50 9.06
CA ASP A 110 -15.77 11.55 9.28
C ASP A 110 -16.40 10.20 9.67
N GLY A 111 -15.57 9.23 10.06
CA GLY A 111 -16.00 7.87 10.41
C GLY A 111 -16.13 6.94 9.20
N GLN A 112 -16.07 7.47 7.98
CA GLN A 112 -16.16 6.70 6.74
C GLN A 112 -14.98 6.96 5.83
N ALA A 113 -14.53 8.20 5.72
CA ALA A 113 -13.47 8.67 4.85
C ALA A 113 -12.44 9.50 5.61
N LEU A 114 -11.17 9.26 5.30
CA LEU A 114 -10.07 10.13 5.70
C LEU A 114 -9.76 11.05 4.53
N ARG A 115 -10.05 12.34 4.70
CA ARG A 115 -9.79 13.39 3.72
C ARG A 115 -8.57 14.19 4.14
N MET A 116 -7.71 14.54 3.19
CA MET A 116 -6.50 15.28 3.45
C MET A 116 -6.10 16.17 2.30
N THR A 117 -5.47 17.29 2.64
CA THR A 117 -4.89 18.22 1.69
C THR A 117 -3.38 18.01 1.70
N ARG A 118 -2.83 17.69 0.53
CA ARG A 118 -1.40 17.41 0.38
C ARG A 118 -0.74 18.24 -0.70
N ARG A 119 0.58 18.41 -0.57
CA ARG A 119 1.43 18.92 -1.64
C ARG A 119 1.42 17.98 -2.84
N ASN A 120 1.38 18.57 -4.04
CA ASN A 120 1.66 17.84 -5.27
C ASN A 120 3.18 17.70 -5.43
N ALA A 121 3.72 16.53 -5.13
CA ALA A 121 5.15 16.29 -5.18
C ALA A 121 5.70 16.20 -6.62
N VAL A 122 4.85 15.87 -7.60
CA VAL A 122 5.25 15.68 -9.00
C VAL A 122 5.25 17.01 -9.75
N ALA A 123 4.24 17.85 -9.51
CA ALA A 123 4.11 19.17 -10.12
C ALA A 123 3.66 20.18 -9.05
N PRO A 124 4.58 20.67 -8.18
CA PRO A 124 4.25 21.58 -7.09
C PRO A 124 3.52 22.86 -7.56
N GLU A 125 3.88 23.37 -8.72
CA GLU A 125 3.29 24.54 -9.36
C GLU A 125 1.84 24.33 -9.82
N ALA A 126 1.41 23.07 -10.01
CA ALA A 126 0.05 22.76 -10.38
C ALA A 126 -0.95 23.09 -9.26
N GLY A 127 -0.50 23.11 -8.00
CA GLY A 127 -1.32 23.38 -6.83
C GLY A 127 -1.43 22.19 -5.87
N ALA A 128 -2.26 22.34 -4.85
CA ALA A 128 -2.53 21.33 -3.85
C ALA A 128 -3.37 20.18 -4.43
N LEU A 129 -3.39 19.04 -3.74
CA LEU A 129 -4.31 17.94 -4.05
C LEU A 129 -5.15 17.63 -2.82
N VAL A 130 -6.44 17.35 -3.03
CA VAL A 130 -7.28 16.70 -2.04
C VAL A 130 -7.24 15.20 -2.31
N VAL A 131 -6.83 14.44 -1.29
CA VAL A 131 -6.81 12.98 -1.33
C VAL A 131 -7.79 12.46 -0.30
N ALA A 132 -8.46 11.37 -0.65
CA ALA A 132 -9.35 10.68 0.25
C ALA A 132 -9.09 9.18 0.26
N TRP A 133 -9.19 8.59 1.44
CA TRP A 133 -9.14 7.15 1.65
C TRP A 133 -10.48 6.71 2.21
N THR A 134 -10.98 5.57 1.75
CA THR A 134 -12.22 4.98 2.27
C THR A 134 -12.16 3.46 2.20
N ARG A 135 -12.96 2.80 3.05
CA ARG A 135 -13.37 1.41 2.82
C ARG A 135 -14.77 1.45 2.24
N ARG A 136 -14.96 0.88 1.06
CA ARG A 136 -16.27 0.80 0.41
C ARG A 136 -16.39 -0.49 -0.39
N THR A 137 -17.60 -1.00 -0.49
CA THR A 137 -17.89 -2.11 -1.40
C THR A 137 -17.65 -1.65 -2.84
N SER A 138 -16.75 -2.34 -3.53
CA SER A 138 -16.44 -2.15 -4.95
C SER A 138 -16.22 -3.53 -5.58
N GLN A 139 -16.83 -3.78 -6.75
CA GLN A 139 -16.76 -5.08 -7.44
C GLN A 139 -17.13 -6.29 -6.56
N GLY A 140 -18.14 -6.16 -5.69
CA GLY A 140 -18.65 -7.26 -4.86
C GLY A 140 -17.84 -7.58 -3.59
N SER A 141 -16.82 -6.78 -3.26
CA SER A 141 -16.04 -6.93 -2.02
C SER A 141 -15.74 -5.57 -1.40
N ASP A 142 -15.54 -5.52 -0.09
CA ASP A 142 -15.13 -4.28 0.58
C ASP A 142 -13.65 -4.03 0.31
N GLN A 143 -13.37 -2.96 -0.43
CA GLN A 143 -12.04 -2.59 -0.86
C GLN A 143 -11.57 -1.37 -0.10
N TRP A 144 -10.27 -1.32 0.20
CA TRP A 144 -9.62 -0.07 0.52
C TRP A 144 -9.37 0.70 -0.77
N LEU A 145 -9.84 1.94 -0.81
CA LEU A 145 -9.83 2.76 -2.00
C LEU A 145 -9.14 4.08 -1.69
N ARG A 146 -8.42 4.59 -2.68
CA ARG A 146 -7.85 5.94 -2.68
C ARG A 146 -8.48 6.75 -3.79
N TRP A 147 -8.80 8.00 -3.52
CA TRP A 147 -9.26 8.97 -4.50
C TRP A 147 -8.42 10.23 -4.45
N GLN A 148 -8.28 10.90 -5.60
CA GLN A 148 -7.51 12.12 -5.71
C GLN A 148 -8.22 13.14 -6.62
N SER A 149 -8.26 14.39 -6.18
CA SER A 149 -8.79 15.49 -6.97
C SER A 149 -7.82 15.92 -8.08
N PRO A 150 -8.29 16.69 -9.07
CA PRO A 150 -7.42 17.59 -9.82
C PRO A 150 -6.67 18.56 -8.89
N PRO A 151 -5.56 19.18 -9.35
CA PRO A 151 -4.88 20.21 -8.60
C PRO A 151 -5.81 21.38 -8.27
N VAL A 152 -5.79 21.84 -7.01
CA VAL A 152 -6.56 22.98 -6.51
C VAL A 152 -5.62 24.12 -6.12
N ARG A 153 -5.98 25.34 -6.52
CA ARG A 153 -5.22 26.56 -6.26
C ARG A 153 -6.02 27.57 -5.46
N THR A 154 -7.34 27.56 -5.61
CA THR A 154 -8.24 28.48 -4.90
C THR A 154 -9.01 27.77 -3.80
N ARG A 155 -9.49 28.55 -2.82
CA ARG A 155 -10.33 28.02 -1.73
C ARG A 155 -11.63 27.40 -2.24
N ASN A 156 -12.21 27.95 -3.31
CA ASN A 156 -13.44 27.43 -3.90
C ASN A 156 -13.20 26.06 -4.54
N GLU A 157 -12.13 25.92 -5.34
CA GLU A 157 -11.72 24.62 -5.90
C GLU A 157 -11.43 23.59 -4.82
N TRP A 158 -10.79 24.01 -3.72
CA TRP A 158 -10.56 23.14 -2.57
C TRP A 158 -11.87 22.69 -1.92
N ASN A 159 -12.83 23.59 -1.68
CA ASN A 159 -14.14 23.25 -1.12
C ASN A 159 -14.88 22.24 -2.01
N ASP A 160 -14.85 22.45 -3.33
CA ASP A 160 -15.47 21.55 -4.30
C ASP A 160 -14.81 20.16 -4.27
N ALA A 161 -13.48 20.10 -4.32
CA ALA A 161 -12.73 18.85 -4.25
C ALA A 161 -12.94 18.11 -2.91
N TRP A 162 -13.01 18.85 -1.80
CA TRP A 162 -13.25 18.31 -0.47
C TRP A 162 -14.65 17.71 -0.33
N ASN A 163 -15.66 18.36 -0.90
CA ASN A 163 -17.03 17.87 -0.95
C ASN A 163 -17.15 16.66 -1.89
N GLN A 164 -16.51 16.69 -3.06
CA GLN A 164 -16.46 15.57 -3.99
C GLN A 164 -15.85 14.32 -3.35
N ALA A 165 -14.77 14.47 -2.58
CA ALA A 165 -14.17 13.38 -1.83
C ALA A 165 -15.16 12.74 -0.84
N GLY A 166 -15.94 13.55 -0.13
CA GLY A 166 -16.98 13.06 0.79
C GLY A 166 -18.11 12.31 0.08
N LEU A 167 -18.56 12.81 -1.07
CA LEU A 167 -19.57 12.15 -1.91
C LEU A 167 -19.04 10.84 -2.50
N TRP A 168 -17.82 10.85 -3.05
CA TRP A 168 -17.15 9.68 -3.60
C TRP A 168 -17.07 8.53 -2.59
N ALA A 169 -16.75 8.84 -1.34
CA ALA A 169 -16.60 7.83 -0.31
C ALA A 169 -17.91 7.08 0.01
N ARG A 170 -19.07 7.71 -0.19
CA ARG A 170 -20.39 7.15 0.12
C ARG A 170 -21.08 6.57 -1.11
N ASN A 171 -21.18 7.37 -2.18
CA ASN A 171 -21.87 7.00 -3.41
C ASN A 171 -21.23 7.69 -4.62
N PRO A 172 -20.22 7.08 -5.26
CA PRO A 172 -19.45 7.73 -6.31
C PRO A 172 -20.20 7.82 -7.64
N SER A 173 -20.10 8.98 -8.29
CA SER A 173 -20.45 9.14 -9.70
C SER A 173 -19.46 8.39 -10.62
N ALA A 174 -19.82 8.20 -11.89
CA ALA A 174 -18.93 7.59 -12.87
C ALA A 174 -17.63 8.41 -13.03
N GLU A 175 -17.73 9.74 -13.05
CA GLU A 175 -16.57 10.64 -13.09
C GLU A 175 -15.66 10.45 -11.88
N GLN A 176 -16.22 10.40 -10.67
CA GLN A 176 -15.44 10.23 -9.45
C GLN A 176 -14.69 8.89 -9.41
N ARG A 177 -15.28 7.83 -9.97
CA ARG A 177 -14.60 6.52 -10.08
C ARG A 177 -13.39 6.53 -11.02
N THR A 178 -13.33 7.45 -11.99
CA THR A 178 -12.13 7.56 -12.85
C THR A 178 -10.88 8.00 -12.11
N ARG A 179 -11.05 8.64 -10.94
CA ARG A 179 -9.95 9.09 -10.07
C ARG A 179 -9.77 8.20 -8.84
N GLU A 180 -10.45 7.05 -8.82
CA GLU A 180 -10.31 6.03 -7.78
C GLU A 180 -9.20 5.06 -8.14
N THR A 181 -8.47 4.62 -7.12
CA THR A 181 -7.54 3.50 -7.19
C THR A 181 -7.98 2.48 -6.16
N ALA A 182 -8.39 1.30 -6.62
CA ALA A 182 -8.66 0.16 -5.75
C ALA A 182 -7.35 -0.49 -5.33
N LEU A 183 -7.24 -0.83 -4.05
CA LEU A 183 -6.01 -1.38 -3.47
C LEU A 183 -6.21 -2.86 -3.14
N PHE A 184 -6.65 -3.15 -1.92
CA PHE A 184 -6.84 -4.52 -1.45
C PHE A 184 -8.08 -4.61 -0.53
N PRO A 185 -8.66 -5.80 -0.37
CA PRO A 185 -9.89 -5.95 0.38
C PRO A 185 -9.69 -5.81 1.89
N LEU A 186 -10.63 -5.15 2.55
CA LEU A 186 -10.63 -4.88 3.98
C LEU A 186 -11.95 -5.30 4.63
N ALA A 187 -11.85 -6.00 5.75
CA ALA A 187 -12.97 -6.29 6.65
C ALA A 187 -13.32 -5.08 7.53
N ASN A 188 -12.34 -4.25 7.89
CA ASN A 188 -12.58 -3.02 8.64
C ASN A 188 -11.41 -2.04 8.53
N TRP A 189 -11.66 -0.77 8.86
CA TRP A 189 -10.61 0.22 9.06
C TRP A 189 -10.99 1.27 10.09
N SER A 190 -10.02 1.83 10.79
CA SER A 190 -10.23 2.87 11.81
C SER A 190 -9.03 3.81 11.89
N ILE A 191 -9.30 5.07 12.23
CA ILE A 191 -8.31 6.14 12.35
C ILE A 191 -8.33 6.71 13.77
N TYR A 192 -7.14 6.96 14.31
CA TYR A 192 -6.94 7.65 15.57
C TYR A 192 -5.93 8.79 15.36
N PHE A 193 -6.16 9.91 16.03
CA PHE A 193 -5.20 11.02 16.06
C PHE A 193 -4.49 11.05 17.40
N PHE A 194 -3.20 11.33 17.37
CA PHE A 194 -2.43 11.67 18.55
C PHE A 194 -2.41 13.18 18.71
N ARG A 195 -3.00 13.68 19.80
CA ARG A 195 -3.07 15.09 20.18
C ARG A 195 -2.93 15.19 21.69
N ASP A 196 -2.24 16.23 22.17
CA ASP A 196 -2.12 16.53 23.61
C ASP A 196 -1.65 15.33 24.47
N GLY A 197 -0.80 14.47 23.90
CA GLY A 197 -0.24 13.31 24.59
C GLY A 197 -1.11 12.06 24.60
N ALA A 198 -2.27 12.05 23.93
CA ALA A 198 -3.19 10.91 23.91
C ALA A 198 -3.64 10.52 22.50
N TRP A 199 -3.88 9.23 22.30
CA TRP A 199 -4.57 8.71 21.12
C TRP A 199 -6.08 8.84 21.33
N SER A 200 -6.77 9.56 20.45
CA SER A 200 -8.22 9.71 20.48
C SER A 200 -8.84 9.43 19.12
N ASN A 201 -10.11 8.99 19.14
CA ASN A 201 -10.91 8.96 17.93
C ASN A 201 -11.20 10.41 17.51
N PRO A 202 -10.94 10.82 16.25
CA PRO A 202 -11.17 12.20 15.81
C PRO A 202 -12.61 12.69 15.97
N GLN A 203 -13.58 11.78 16.07
CA GLN A 203 -15.00 12.09 16.26
C GLN A 203 -15.44 12.12 17.73
N SER A 204 -14.57 11.76 18.67
CA SER A 204 -14.89 11.85 20.10
C SER A 204 -15.00 13.30 20.54
N SER A 205 -16.03 13.61 21.32
CA SER A 205 -16.40 14.96 21.73
C SER A 205 -15.27 15.74 22.43
N ASP A 206 -14.30 15.06 23.04
CA ASP A 206 -13.15 15.68 23.71
C ASP A 206 -12.23 16.47 22.75
N ALA A 207 -12.14 16.05 21.48
CA ALA A 207 -11.41 16.77 20.45
C ALA A 207 -12.12 18.07 20.03
N SER A 208 -13.46 18.06 19.99
CA SER A 208 -14.28 19.25 19.77
C SER A 208 -14.32 20.19 20.99
N THR A 209 -14.24 19.64 22.20
CA THR A 209 -14.19 20.43 23.44
C THR A 209 -12.86 21.16 23.59
N SER A 210 -11.74 20.53 23.24
CA SER A 210 -10.41 21.16 23.26
C SER A 210 -10.33 22.33 22.25
N ALA A 211 -10.89 22.13 21.06
CA ALA A 211 -11.04 23.21 20.06
C ALA A 211 -11.92 24.37 20.55
N ALA A 212 -13.01 24.06 21.27
CA ALA A 212 -13.89 25.06 21.85
C ALA A 212 -13.24 25.81 23.03
N SER A 213 -12.46 25.13 23.87
CA SER A 213 -11.74 25.74 24.99
C SER A 213 -10.57 26.62 24.53
N ASP A 214 -9.86 26.23 23.46
CA ASP A 214 -8.80 27.05 22.86
C ASP A 214 -9.37 28.30 22.17
N ALA A 215 -10.52 28.17 21.51
CA ALA A 215 -11.23 29.33 20.98
C ALA A 215 -11.74 30.26 22.10
N ALA A 216 -12.21 29.72 23.22
CA ALA A 216 -12.65 30.50 24.38
C ALA A 216 -11.49 31.20 25.09
N SER A 217 -10.33 30.54 25.23
CA SER A 217 -9.13 31.13 25.85
C SER A 217 -8.49 32.21 24.97
N ALA A 218 -8.48 32.02 23.65
CA ALA A 218 -8.05 33.04 22.68
C ALA A 218 -8.97 34.27 22.68
N ALA A 219 -10.28 34.07 22.79
CA ALA A 219 -11.26 35.16 22.91
C ALA A 219 -11.09 35.94 24.24
N ALA A 220 -10.83 35.24 25.35
CA ALA A 220 -10.54 35.87 26.64
C ALA A 220 -9.23 36.67 26.63
N ALA A 221 -8.18 36.16 25.99
CA ALA A 221 -6.91 36.87 25.81
C ALA A 221 -7.06 38.13 24.95
N ALA A 222 -7.85 38.07 23.87
CA ALA A 222 -8.16 39.23 23.04
C ALA A 222 -8.96 40.31 23.81
N ALA A 223 -9.91 39.91 24.65
CA ALA A 223 -10.66 40.83 25.51
C ALA A 223 -9.76 41.49 26.58
N ALA A 224 -8.82 40.74 27.16
CA ALA A 224 -7.85 41.29 28.11
C ALA A 224 -6.87 42.29 27.44
N ALA A 225 -6.44 42.00 26.21
CA ALA A 225 -5.61 42.93 25.43
C ALA A 225 -6.36 44.23 25.06
N ALA A 226 -7.65 44.13 24.72
CA ALA A 226 -8.50 45.30 24.46
C ALA A 226 -8.74 46.16 25.72
N ALA A 227 -8.88 45.53 26.89
CA ALA A 227 -8.98 46.24 28.17
C ALA A 227 -7.67 46.97 28.52
N ALA A 228 -6.52 46.35 28.27
CA ALA A 228 -5.20 46.96 28.48
C ALA A 228 -4.93 48.15 27.53
N SER A 229 -5.48 48.14 26.31
CA SER A 229 -5.38 49.28 25.38
C SER A 229 -6.29 50.47 25.74
N THR A 230 -7.15 50.35 26.75
CA THR A 230 -8.12 51.40 27.13
C THR A 230 -7.59 52.34 28.24
N THR A 231 -6.40 52.09 28.80
CA THR A 231 -5.84 52.90 29.92
C THR A 231 -5.03 54.14 29.47
N GLY A 232 -5.17 54.60 28.23
CA GLY A 232 -4.48 55.78 27.73
C GLY A 232 -5.42 56.83 27.16
N THR A 233 -5.54 57.96 27.88
CA THR A 233 -6.06 59.27 27.43
C THR A 233 -7.54 59.57 27.71
N THR A 234 -7.79 60.19 28.85
CA THR A 234 -8.90 61.13 29.07
C THR A 234 -8.65 62.42 28.29
N THR A 235 -9.63 62.91 27.51
CA THR A 235 -10.28 64.25 27.60
C THR A 235 -11.07 64.58 26.31
N ASP A 236 -12.38 64.71 26.47
CA ASP A 236 -13.37 65.63 25.86
C ASP A 236 -13.39 65.91 24.32
N ALA A 237 -14.54 65.62 23.67
CA ALA A 237 -15.27 66.49 22.75
C ALA A 237 -16.34 65.74 21.91
N THR A 238 -17.55 66.28 21.91
CA THR A 238 -18.68 66.01 21.01
C THR A 238 -18.27 66.08 19.53
N THR A 239 -18.49 65.02 18.75
CA THR A 239 -18.62 65.08 17.28
C THR A 239 -19.45 63.90 16.76
N THR A 240 -20.55 64.22 16.08
CA THR A 240 -21.37 63.34 15.24
C THR A 240 -20.55 62.83 14.06
N ASN A 241 -20.51 61.52 13.81
CA ASN A 241 -20.08 60.95 12.52
C ASN A 241 -20.75 59.58 12.23
N THR A 242 -21.46 59.53 11.12
CA THR A 242 -21.86 58.33 10.37
C THR A 242 -20.65 57.71 9.67
N GLY A 243 -20.42 56.39 9.82
CA GLY A 243 -19.41 55.67 9.05
C GLY A 243 -19.07 54.25 9.54
N THR A 244 -19.54 53.26 8.78
CA THR A 244 -18.81 52.06 8.28
C THR A 244 -17.84 51.28 9.20
N MET A 245 -18.25 50.03 9.44
CA MET A 245 -17.48 48.77 9.63
C MET A 245 -16.10 48.77 10.32
N ALA A 246 -16.03 48.07 11.45
CA ALA A 246 -14.89 47.22 11.80
C ALA A 246 -15.43 45.89 12.36
N GLY A 247 -15.64 44.92 11.47
CA GLY A 247 -15.90 43.55 11.87
C GLY A 247 -14.71 43.03 12.66
N THR A 248 -14.93 42.68 13.92
CA THR A 248 -14.00 41.89 14.71
C THR A 248 -13.86 40.55 14.02
N THR A 249 -12.81 40.36 13.22
CA THR A 249 -12.42 39.07 12.67
C THR A 249 -12.04 38.19 13.85
N ALA A 250 -13.03 37.46 14.37
CA ALA A 250 -12.81 36.38 15.31
C ALA A 250 -11.83 35.40 14.65
N ALA A 251 -10.62 35.34 15.18
CA ALA A 251 -9.63 34.32 14.86
C ALA A 251 -10.12 32.97 15.44
N SER A 252 -11.24 32.46 14.94
CA SER A 252 -11.74 31.11 15.23
C SER A 252 -11.10 30.04 14.32
N GLY A 253 -9.99 30.39 13.65
CA GLY A 253 -9.35 29.56 12.61
C GLY A 253 -8.30 28.56 13.09
N THR A 254 -7.88 28.59 14.36
CA THR A 254 -6.68 27.85 14.79
C THR A 254 -6.97 26.37 15.10
N ALA A 255 -8.15 26.03 15.63
CA ALA A 255 -8.42 24.67 16.10
C ALA A 255 -8.84 23.68 14.99
N ALA A 256 -9.48 24.17 13.92
CA ALA A 256 -9.87 23.32 12.78
C ALA A 256 -8.70 23.03 11.82
N ASN A 257 -7.56 23.70 12.00
CA ASN A 257 -6.42 23.70 11.08
C ASN A 257 -5.19 22.92 11.60
N ALA A 258 -5.25 22.34 12.81
CA ALA A 258 -4.11 21.66 13.39
C ALA A 258 -3.93 20.23 12.81
N ILE A 259 -2.89 20.08 11.98
CA ILE A 259 -2.36 18.76 11.61
C ILE A 259 -2.04 18.01 12.92
N PRO A 260 -2.57 16.78 13.14
CA PRO A 260 -2.32 16.03 14.36
C PRO A 260 -0.82 15.68 14.51
N ASP A 261 -0.39 15.46 15.75
CA ASP A 261 1.00 15.08 16.05
C ASP A 261 1.32 13.66 15.56
N GLY A 262 0.31 12.81 15.46
CA GLY A 262 0.40 11.49 14.87
C GLY A 262 -0.94 10.98 14.37
N VAL A 263 -0.89 10.02 13.46
CA VAL A 263 -2.06 9.34 12.89
C VAL A 263 -1.82 7.85 12.97
N ARG A 264 -2.75 7.12 13.58
CA ARG A 264 -2.75 5.66 13.61
C ARG A 264 -3.85 5.16 12.71
N ILE A 265 -3.50 4.27 11.80
CA ILE A 265 -4.44 3.49 11.02
C ILE A 265 -4.46 2.06 11.53
N VAL A 266 -5.67 1.55 11.74
CA VAL A 266 -5.91 0.15 12.08
C VAL A 266 -6.71 -0.46 10.94
N LEU A 267 -6.16 -1.49 10.30
CA LEU A 267 -6.77 -2.21 9.18
C LEU A 267 -7.05 -3.65 9.60
N GLU A 268 -8.29 -4.11 9.38
CA GLU A 268 -8.64 -5.53 9.46
C GLU A 268 -8.72 -6.08 8.04
N LEU A 269 -7.84 -7.02 7.70
CA LEU A 269 -7.73 -7.58 6.35
C LEU A 269 -8.89 -8.55 6.08
N ALA A 270 -9.46 -8.49 4.89
CA ALA A 270 -10.55 -9.39 4.52
C ALA A 270 -10.04 -10.84 4.35
N PRO A 271 -10.78 -11.86 4.83
CA PRO A 271 -10.40 -13.25 4.64
C PRO A 271 -10.39 -13.62 3.15
N GLY A 272 -9.53 -14.57 2.77
CA GLY A 272 -9.47 -15.10 1.41
C GLY A 272 -8.65 -14.27 0.42
N SER A 273 -8.05 -13.16 0.84
CA SER A 273 -7.19 -12.30 0.02
C SER A 273 -5.72 -12.74 -0.06
N GLY A 274 -5.38 -13.87 0.55
CA GLY A 274 -3.99 -14.29 0.82
C GLY A 274 -3.34 -13.54 2.00
N LEU A 275 -4.07 -12.59 2.58
CA LEU A 275 -3.72 -11.80 3.75
C LEU A 275 -4.82 -11.95 4.81
N SER A 276 -4.45 -12.00 6.09
CA SER A 276 -5.44 -12.08 7.18
C SER A 276 -4.91 -11.45 8.46
N GLY A 277 -5.81 -10.87 9.24
CA GLY A 277 -5.53 -10.32 10.57
C GLY A 277 -5.54 -8.80 10.63
N ARG A 278 -5.13 -8.29 11.79
CA ARG A 278 -5.11 -6.87 12.13
C ARG A 278 -3.73 -6.27 11.88
N LEU A 279 -3.69 -5.19 11.12
CA LEU A 279 -2.50 -4.37 10.90
C LEU A 279 -2.68 -3.02 11.58
N ILE A 280 -1.64 -2.57 12.30
CA ILE A 280 -1.58 -1.24 12.91
C ILE A 280 -0.37 -0.52 12.33
N ARG A 281 -0.58 0.70 11.84
CA ARG A 281 0.50 1.57 11.36
C ARG A 281 0.35 2.94 11.99
N ASP A 282 1.44 3.40 12.59
CA ASP A 282 1.53 4.72 13.18
C ASP A 282 2.38 5.63 12.29
N TRP A 283 1.89 6.84 12.08
CA TRP A 283 2.60 7.93 11.44
C TRP A 283 2.80 9.06 12.46
N VAL A 284 3.95 9.69 12.42
CA VAL A 284 4.32 10.80 13.31
C VAL A 284 4.60 12.03 12.45
N ASN A 285 4.07 13.17 12.85
CA ASN A 285 4.25 14.41 12.10
C ASN A 285 5.73 14.84 12.12
N PRO A 286 6.42 14.84 10.95
CA PRO A 286 7.84 15.17 10.90
C PRO A 286 8.12 16.63 11.27
N LEU A 287 7.16 17.54 11.08
CA LEU A 287 7.33 18.96 11.40
C LEU A 287 7.43 19.24 12.91
N ARG A 288 6.94 18.33 13.76
CA ARG A 288 7.06 18.44 15.22
C ARG A 288 8.45 18.09 15.75
N GLN A 289 9.18 17.22 15.06
CA GLN A 289 10.51 16.77 15.49
C GLN A 289 11.55 17.89 15.38
N ASN A 290 11.41 18.76 14.38
CA ASN A 290 12.35 19.87 14.16
C ASN A 290 12.21 21.02 15.17
N MET A 291 11.15 21.06 15.99
CA MET A 291 10.94 22.08 17.03
C MET A 291 11.43 21.67 18.43
N ARG A 292 11.95 20.45 18.60
CA ARG A 292 12.39 19.90 19.91
C ARG A 292 13.92 19.81 20.07
N SER A 293 14.69 20.40 19.16
CA SER A 293 16.16 20.41 19.20
C SER A 293 16.71 21.78 19.57
#